data_AF-A0A1V2LRJ6-F1
#
_entry.id   AF-A0A1V2LRJ6-F1
#
_cell.length_a   1.000
_cell.length_b   1.000
_cell.length_c   1.000
_cell.angle_alpha   90.00
_cell.angle_beta   90.00
_cell.angle_gamma   90.00
#
_symmetry.space_group_name_H-M   'P 1'
#
loop_
_entity.id
_entity.type
_entity.pdbx_description
1 polymer ?
#
loop_
_entity_poly.entity_id
_entity_poly.type
_entity_poly.pdbx_seq_one_letter_code
_entity_poly.pdbx_strand_id
1 'polypeptide(L)'
;MKNSGVSYSLVAKCVGFFLGIPLGFGLLVRLLAFYTIGLNMFKKKVLKNISPFSLIGLVYTIVVIFIERGNSFIKEIRTALRCFVPLVCYFFISWMGTFFLVRWIFGRKTPNLEFFETGNNHDEIEEDEKQKLLCGCEEEVLNGSRRIDGGCSADYSEVVTQTFTAASNNFELSLAIAIAVFGSGSNQSIAATFGPLLEVPILLLLCFVAQIFKAHYGWRDIPPCNIK
;
A
#
# COMPACT_ATOMS: atom_id res chain seq x y z
N MET A 1 -31.34 -8.23 22.55
CA MET A 1 -30.28 -7.56 21.78
C MET A 1 -29.89 -6.29 22.54
N LYS A 2 -28.77 -6.32 23.28
CA LYS A 2 -28.31 -5.19 24.10
C LYS A 2 -27.91 -4.04 23.19
N ASN A 3 -28.41 -2.84 23.50
CA ASN A 3 -28.00 -1.58 22.89
C ASN A 3 -26.51 -1.35 23.20
N SER A 4 -25.61 -1.83 22.34
CA SER A 4 -24.19 -1.53 22.43
C SER A 4 -24.01 -0.06 22.09
N GLY A 5 -23.99 0.79 23.12
CA GLY A 5 -23.98 2.26 23.07
C GLY A 5 -22.74 2.91 22.45
N VAL A 6 -22.23 2.35 21.36
CA VAL A 6 -21.19 2.96 20.54
C VAL A 6 -21.88 3.72 19.42
N SER A 7 -21.91 5.05 19.55
CA SER A 7 -22.50 5.92 18.54
C SER A 7 -21.60 5.96 17.31
N TYR A 8 -22.02 5.33 16.20
CA TYR A 8 -21.34 5.44 14.91
C TYR A 8 -21.14 6.90 14.48
N SER A 9 -22.06 7.78 14.90
CA SER A 9 -21.95 9.22 14.69
C SER A 9 -20.73 9.82 15.43
N LEU A 10 -20.44 9.35 16.64
CA LEU A 10 -19.25 9.78 17.39
C LEU A 10 -17.97 9.32 16.67
N VAL A 11 -17.93 8.04 16.26
CA VAL A 11 -16.79 7.49 15.51
C VAL A 11 -16.56 8.26 14.21
N ALA A 12 -17.61 8.53 13.42
CA ALA A 12 -17.51 9.27 12.17
C ALA A 12 -17.01 10.71 12.40
N LYS A 13 -17.46 11.38 13.47
CA LYS A 13 -16.97 12.73 13.85
C LYS A 13 -15.48 12.69 14.22
N CYS A 14 -15.05 11.69 15.01
CA CYS A 14 -13.64 11.50 15.34
C CYS A 14 -12.79 11.26 14.09
N VAL A 15 -13.21 10.37 13.19
CA VAL A 15 -12.51 10.11 11.92
C VAL A 15 -12.42 11.39 11.08
N GLY A 16 -13.53 12.14 10.97
CA GLY A 16 -13.56 13.42 10.26
C GLY A 16 -12.58 14.45 10.83
N PHE A 17 -12.45 14.50 12.16
CA PHE A 17 -11.49 15.40 12.81
C PHE A 17 -10.04 14.94 12.59
N PHE A 18 -9.73 13.66 12.83
CA PHE A 18 -8.37 13.12 12.75
C PHE A 18 -7.84 12.94 11.33
N LEU A 19 -8.70 12.68 10.35
CA LEU A 19 -8.30 12.44 8.96
C LEU A 19 -8.71 13.58 8.04
N GLY A 20 -9.92 14.12 8.22
CA GLY A 20 -10.49 15.14 7.34
C GLY A 20 -9.79 16.49 7.46
N ILE A 21 -9.48 16.96 8.68
CA ILE A 21 -8.80 18.26 8.87
C ILE A 21 -7.38 18.23 8.30
N PRO A 22 -6.51 17.23 8.61
CA PRO A 22 -5.18 17.16 8.01
C PRO A 22 -5.22 16.99 6.49
N LEU A 23 -6.16 16.19 5.95
CA LEU A 23 -6.32 16.03 4.51
C LEU A 23 -6.73 17.34 3.84
N GLY A 24 -7.70 18.06 4.41
CA GLY A 24 -8.14 19.37 3.91
C GLY A 24 -7.02 20.40 3.94
N PHE A 25 -6.26 20.46 5.04
CA PHE A 25 -5.09 21.34 5.14
C PHE A 25 -4.02 20.97 4.11
N GLY A 26 -3.72 19.67 3.95
CA GLY A 26 -2.76 19.19 2.95
C GLY A 26 -3.17 19.52 1.52
N LEU A 27 -4.46 19.39 1.19
CA LEU A 27 -4.99 19.78 -0.12
C LEU A 27 -4.88 21.29 -0.34
N LEU A 28 -5.23 22.10 0.67
CA LEU A 28 -5.11 23.56 0.60
C LEU A 28 -3.66 23.99 0.37
N VAL A 29 -2.72 23.43 1.14
CA VAL A 29 -1.28 23.68 0.95
C VAL A 29 -0.83 23.27 -0.45
N ARG A 30 -1.30 22.12 -0.96
CA ARG A 30 -0.98 21.65 -2.32
C ARG A 30 -1.50 22.59 -3.40
N LEU A 31 -2.74 23.06 -3.27
CA LEU A 31 -3.34 24.02 -4.21
C LEU A 31 -2.61 25.37 -4.17
N LEU A 32 -2.29 25.88 -2.97
CA LEU A 32 -1.56 27.14 -2.80
C LEU A 32 -0.13 27.05 -3.35
N ALA A 33 0.54 25.92 -3.14
CA ALA A 33 1.90 25.68 -3.64
C ALA A 33 1.92 25.54 -5.17
N PHE A 34 0.90 24.92 -5.76
CA PHE A 34 0.74 24.87 -7.21
C PHE A 34 0.56 26.27 -7.80
N TYR A 35 -0.27 27.10 -7.16
CA TYR A 35 -0.56 28.47 -7.60
C TYR A 35 0.65 29.41 -7.48
N THR A 36 1.48 29.25 -6.45
CA THR A 36 2.58 30.19 -6.17
C THR A 36 3.92 29.81 -6.81
N ILE A 37 4.27 28.52 -6.83
CA ILE A 37 5.67 28.06 -6.98
C ILE A 37 5.89 27.11 -8.17
N GLY A 38 4.80 26.59 -8.76
CA GLY A 38 4.83 25.68 -9.91
C GLY A 38 5.25 24.24 -9.57
N LEU A 39 4.84 23.27 -10.40
CA LEU A 39 4.98 21.82 -10.16
C LEU A 39 6.42 21.35 -9.92
N ASN A 40 7.35 21.87 -10.69
CA ASN A 40 8.73 21.38 -10.69
C ASN A 40 9.49 21.79 -9.43
N MET A 41 9.24 23.00 -8.91
CA MET A 41 9.89 23.48 -7.70
C MET A 41 9.24 22.90 -6.43
N PHE A 42 7.92 22.63 -6.45
CA PHE A 42 7.24 21.86 -5.41
C PHE A 42 7.81 20.44 -5.26
N LYS A 43 7.98 19.70 -6.37
CA LYS A 43 8.61 18.37 -6.35
C LYS A 43 10.06 18.39 -5.85
N LYS A 44 10.87 19.33 -6.33
CA LYS A 44 12.32 19.33 -6.06
C LYS A 44 12.67 19.83 -4.66
N LYS A 45 11.96 20.85 -4.15
CA LYS A 45 12.30 21.53 -2.88
C LYS A 45 11.34 21.18 -1.75
N VAL A 46 10.03 21.28 -1.97
CA VAL A 46 9.02 21.11 -0.93
C VAL A 46 8.83 19.64 -0.56
N LEU A 47 8.59 18.76 -1.54
CA LEU A 47 8.40 17.33 -1.31
C LEU A 47 9.64 16.65 -0.68
N LYS A 48 10.84 17.01 -1.16
CA LYS A 48 12.10 16.49 -0.59
C LYS A 48 12.28 16.91 0.88
N ASN A 49 11.91 18.13 1.23
CA ASN A 49 12.07 18.62 2.61
C ASN A 49 11.03 18.06 3.58
N ILE A 50 9.80 17.77 3.11
CA ILE A 50 8.71 17.25 3.96
C ILE A 50 8.87 15.75 4.26
N SER A 51 9.40 14.97 3.31
CA SER A 51 9.59 13.52 3.46
C SER A 51 10.19 13.07 4.80
N PRO A 52 11.32 13.62 5.29
CA PRO A 52 11.90 13.19 6.57
C PRO A 52 11.02 13.48 7.79
N PHE A 53 10.18 14.53 7.76
CA PHE A 53 9.28 14.85 8.88
C PHE A 53 8.21 13.77 9.09
N SER A 54 7.81 13.05 8.03
CA SER A 54 6.87 11.92 8.14
C SER A 54 7.45 10.79 8.99
N LEU A 55 8.71 10.44 8.74
CA LEU A 55 9.39 9.37 9.49
C LEU A 55 9.62 9.78 10.94
N ILE A 56 10.03 11.03 11.19
CA ILE A 56 10.19 11.57 12.54
C ILE A 56 8.84 11.53 13.29
N GLY A 57 7.74 11.94 12.63
CA GLY A 57 6.40 11.91 13.22
C GLY A 57 5.92 10.50 13.57
N LEU A 58 6.23 9.52 12.72
CA LEU A 58 5.91 8.11 12.99
C LEU A 58 6.68 7.57 14.19
N VAL A 59 8.01 7.77 14.22
CA VAL A 59 8.85 7.31 15.35
C VAL A 59 8.45 8.03 16.64
N TYR A 60 8.18 9.33 16.58
CA TYR A 60 7.68 10.10 17.71
C TYR A 60 6.37 9.53 18.27
N THR A 61 5.40 9.24 17.41
CA THR A 61 4.11 8.66 17.80
C THR A 61 4.30 7.32 18.49
N ILE A 62 5.13 6.44 17.94
CA ILE A 62 5.46 5.14 18.55
C ILE A 62 6.05 5.36 19.96
N VAL A 63 7.06 6.22 20.10
CA VAL A 63 7.71 6.50 21.38
C VAL A 63 6.72 7.05 22.41
N VAL A 64 5.86 7.99 22.02
CA VAL A 64 4.85 8.58 22.93
C VAL A 64 3.86 7.53 23.41
N ILE A 65 3.32 6.70 22.51
CA ILE A 65 2.38 5.63 22.86
C ILE A 65 3.01 4.66 23.87
N PHE A 66 4.28 4.30 23.67
CA PHE A 66 5.02 3.42 24.56
C PHE A 66 5.25 4.05 25.94
N ILE A 67 5.60 5.33 26.01
CA ILE A 67 5.79 6.03 27.27
C ILE A 67 4.48 6.11 28.05
N GLU A 68 3.36 6.41 27.36
CA GLU A 68 2.07 6.58 28.01
C GLU A 68 1.49 5.25 28.53
N ARG A 69 1.80 4.12 27.88
CA ARG A 69 1.13 2.82 28.13
C ARG A 69 2.05 1.67 28.52
N GLY A 70 3.35 1.91 28.68
CA GLY A 70 4.35 0.86 28.93
C GLY A 70 4.12 0.04 30.20
N ASN A 71 3.60 0.62 31.28
CA ASN A 71 3.36 -0.12 32.53
C ASN A 71 2.16 -1.09 32.42
N SER A 72 1.09 -0.69 31.72
CA SER A 72 -0.06 -1.55 31.47
C SER A 72 0.26 -2.63 30.43
N PHE A 73 1.16 -2.33 29.47
CA PHE A 73 1.64 -3.28 28.47
C PHE A 73 2.23 -4.54 29.10
N ILE A 74 3.11 -4.40 30.10
CA ILE A 74 3.78 -5.55 30.73
C ILE A 74 2.79 -6.43 31.52
N LYS A 75 1.80 -5.81 32.17
CA LYS A 75 0.83 -6.51 33.02
C LYS A 75 -0.15 -7.37 32.21
N GLU A 76 -0.50 -6.93 31.01
CA GLU A 76 -1.49 -7.60 30.15
C GLU A 76 -0.90 -8.36 28.96
N ILE A 77 0.42 -8.59 28.95
CA ILE A 77 1.15 -9.18 27.82
C ILE A 77 0.57 -10.52 27.35
N ARG A 78 0.03 -11.35 28.27
CA ARG A 78 -0.57 -12.64 27.91
C ARG A 78 -1.84 -12.46 27.08
N THR A 79 -2.67 -11.47 27.41
CA THR A 79 -3.87 -11.13 26.63
C THR A 79 -3.47 -10.50 25.31
N ALA A 80 -2.45 -9.64 25.32
CA ALA A 80 -1.87 -9.03 24.12
C ALA A 80 -1.42 -10.06 23.07
N LEU A 81 -0.67 -11.08 23.50
CA LEU A 81 -0.18 -12.13 22.61
C LEU A 81 -1.31 -12.89 21.88
N ARG A 82 -2.48 -13.03 22.51
CA ARG A 82 -3.65 -13.64 21.86
C ARG A 82 -4.23 -12.77 20.74
N CYS A 83 -4.04 -11.45 20.80
CA CYS A 83 -4.39 -10.52 19.73
C CYS A 83 -3.32 -10.49 18.62
N PHE A 84 -2.07 -10.84 18.93
CA PHE A 84 -0.98 -10.78 17.96
C PHE A 84 -1.15 -11.83 16.85
N VAL A 85 -1.57 -13.05 17.22
CA VAL A 85 -1.71 -14.15 16.26
C VAL A 85 -2.71 -13.81 15.14
N PRO A 86 -3.95 -13.37 15.43
CA PRO A 86 -4.87 -12.91 14.37
C PRO A 86 -4.32 -11.76 13.54
N LEU A 87 -3.61 -10.82 14.16
CA LEU A 87 -3.09 -9.64 13.47
C LEU A 87 -1.97 -10.00 12.49
N VAL A 88 -1.02 -10.83 12.92
CA VAL A 88 0.05 -11.37 12.07
C VAL A 88 -0.56 -12.15 10.91
N CYS A 89 -1.48 -13.08 11.20
CA CYS A 89 -2.16 -13.84 10.15
C CYS A 89 -2.86 -12.90 9.16
N TYR A 90 -3.56 -11.87 9.64
CA TYR A 90 -4.21 -10.89 8.79
C TYR A 90 -3.23 -10.19 7.83
N PHE A 91 -2.08 -9.72 8.32
CA PHE A 91 -1.08 -9.07 7.46
C PHE A 91 -0.52 -10.01 6.40
N PHE A 92 -0.14 -11.23 6.80
CA PHE A 92 0.38 -12.23 5.86
C PHE A 92 -0.66 -12.65 4.84
N ILE A 93 -1.90 -12.91 5.26
CA ILE A 93 -2.99 -13.31 4.36
C ILE A 93 -3.34 -12.16 3.42
N SER A 94 -3.43 -10.92 3.91
CA SER A 94 -3.72 -9.76 3.06
C SER A 94 -2.63 -9.54 2.02
N TRP A 95 -1.36 -9.61 2.44
CA TRP A 95 -0.21 -9.43 1.54
C TRP A 95 -0.12 -10.55 0.51
N MET A 96 -0.10 -11.82 0.94
CA MET A 96 -0.07 -12.99 0.04
C MET A 96 -1.29 -13.01 -0.88
N GLY A 97 -2.48 -12.81 -0.31
CA GLY A 97 -3.74 -12.81 -1.05
C GLY A 97 -3.75 -11.76 -2.15
N THR A 98 -3.37 -10.52 -1.82
CA THR A 98 -3.26 -9.44 -2.81
C THR A 98 -2.17 -9.73 -3.84
N PHE A 99 -1.04 -10.30 -3.42
CA PHE A 99 0.07 -10.62 -4.31
C PHE A 99 -0.35 -11.63 -5.38
N PHE A 100 -0.94 -12.75 -4.95
CA PHE A 100 -1.42 -13.78 -5.85
C PHE A 100 -2.61 -13.30 -6.67
N LEU A 101 -3.52 -12.51 -6.08
CA LEU A 101 -4.65 -11.95 -6.79
C LEU A 101 -4.22 -10.99 -7.90
N VAL A 102 -3.35 -10.02 -7.60
CA VAL A 102 -2.82 -9.08 -8.59
C VAL A 102 -2.04 -9.85 -9.66
N ARG A 103 -1.16 -10.78 -9.28
CA ARG A 103 -0.44 -11.61 -10.25
C ARG A 103 -1.39 -12.45 -11.12
N TRP A 104 -2.49 -12.93 -10.56
CA TRP A 104 -3.51 -13.70 -11.30
C TRP A 104 -4.37 -12.83 -12.22
N ILE A 105 -4.78 -11.64 -11.79
CA ILE A 105 -5.55 -10.68 -12.60
C ILE A 105 -4.69 -10.18 -13.78
N PHE A 106 -3.48 -9.71 -13.47
CA PHE A 106 -2.60 -9.14 -14.48
C PHE A 106 -1.91 -10.21 -15.33
N GLY A 107 -1.72 -11.43 -14.83
CA GLY A 107 -1.26 -12.57 -15.62
C GLY A 107 -2.29 -13.10 -16.64
N ARG A 108 -3.56 -12.67 -16.52
CA ARG A 108 -4.63 -12.99 -17.49
C ARG A 108 -4.82 -11.94 -18.57
N LYS A 109 -4.36 -10.71 -18.35
CA LYS A 109 -4.42 -9.65 -19.34
C LYS A 109 -3.08 -9.56 -20.04
N THR A 110 -2.99 -10.14 -21.24
CA THR A 110 -2.12 -9.62 -22.30
C THR A 110 -2.90 -8.48 -22.97
N PRO A 111 -2.67 -7.21 -22.58
CA PRO A 111 -3.48 -6.08 -23.05
C PRO A 111 -3.33 -5.79 -24.55
N ASN A 112 -2.39 -6.45 -25.25
CA ASN A 112 -2.06 -6.13 -26.64
C ASN A 112 -2.65 -7.10 -27.68
N LEU A 113 -3.40 -8.13 -27.29
CA LEU A 113 -3.91 -9.12 -28.26
C LEU A 113 -5.31 -8.82 -28.83
N GLU A 114 -6.23 -8.23 -28.04
CA GLU A 114 -7.60 -7.95 -28.52
C GLU A 114 -7.68 -6.78 -29.52
N PHE A 115 -6.73 -5.85 -29.49
CA PHE A 115 -6.63 -4.81 -30.53
C PHE A 115 -6.15 -5.38 -31.88
N PHE A 116 -5.46 -6.52 -31.89
CA PHE A 116 -4.91 -7.11 -33.09
C PHE A 116 -5.96 -7.82 -33.96
N GLU A 117 -7.00 -8.43 -33.36
CA GLU A 117 -8.03 -9.17 -34.12
C GLU A 117 -9.08 -8.28 -34.79
N THR A 118 -9.29 -7.05 -34.30
CA THR A 118 -10.38 -6.18 -34.78
C THR A 118 -9.99 -5.29 -35.97
N GLY A 119 -8.71 -5.32 -36.39
CA GLY A 119 -8.15 -4.51 -37.47
C GLY A 119 -8.24 -5.16 -38.86
N ASN A 120 -9.27 -5.97 -39.13
CA ASN A 120 -9.34 -6.75 -40.39
C ASN A 120 -9.91 -5.96 -41.59
N ASN A 121 -10.05 -4.64 -41.50
CA ASN A 121 -10.46 -3.81 -42.63
C ASN A 121 -9.38 -2.77 -42.94
N HIS A 122 -8.62 -3.07 -43.99
CA HIS A 122 -7.82 -2.16 -44.82
C HIS A 122 -7.15 -1.01 -44.08
N ASP A 123 -5.96 -1.26 -43.54
CA ASP A 123 -4.80 -0.36 -43.63
C ASP A 123 -3.55 -1.23 -43.45
N GLU A 124 -2.65 -1.22 -44.43
CA GLU A 124 -1.33 -1.87 -44.35
C GLU A 124 -0.49 -1.10 -43.31
N ILE A 125 -0.55 -1.53 -42.05
CA ILE A 125 0.33 -1.06 -41.00
C ILE A 125 1.58 -1.94 -41.02
N GLU A 126 2.74 -1.31 -41.27
CA GLU A 126 4.07 -1.95 -41.28
C GLU A 126 4.30 -2.79 -40.00
N GLU A 127 4.89 -3.97 -40.15
CA GLU A 127 5.24 -4.88 -39.03
C GLU A 127 6.02 -4.17 -37.91
N ASP A 128 6.77 -3.12 -38.27
CA ASP A 128 7.59 -2.29 -37.37
C ASP A 128 6.77 -1.44 -36.36
N GLU A 129 5.52 -1.08 -36.66
CA GLU A 129 4.66 -0.29 -35.73
C GLU A 129 3.98 -1.15 -34.66
N LYS A 130 3.59 -2.38 -35.01
CA LYS A 130 3.06 -3.38 -34.05
C LYS A 130 4.12 -3.81 -33.03
N GLN A 131 5.39 -3.84 -33.46
CA GLN A 131 6.52 -4.17 -32.61
C GLN A 131 6.86 -3.05 -31.59
N LYS A 132 6.52 -1.78 -31.88
CA LYS A 132 6.76 -0.62 -31.00
C LYS A 132 5.90 -0.58 -29.73
N LEU A 133 4.77 -1.27 -29.71
CA LEU A 133 3.82 -1.30 -28.60
C LEU A 133 4.08 -2.41 -27.59
N LEU A 134 4.97 -3.35 -27.92
CA LEU A 134 5.28 -4.53 -27.12
C LEU A 134 6.56 -4.29 -26.35
N CYS A 135 6.46 -3.99 -25.06
CA CYS A 135 7.63 -3.84 -24.21
C CYS A 135 7.60 -4.83 -23.07
N GLY A 136 8.72 -5.51 -22.86
CA GLY A 136 8.87 -6.53 -21.84
C GLY A 136 8.59 -7.94 -22.35
N CYS A 137 7.94 -8.76 -21.51
CA CYS A 137 7.83 -10.20 -21.72
C CYS A 137 7.03 -10.59 -22.99
N GLU A 138 6.24 -9.66 -23.57
CA GLU A 138 5.52 -9.84 -24.84
C GLU A 138 6.45 -9.89 -26.07
N GLU A 139 7.57 -9.15 -26.07
CA GLU A 139 8.57 -9.17 -27.17
C GLU A 139 9.33 -10.51 -27.22
N GLU A 140 9.69 -11.07 -26.06
CA GLU A 140 10.41 -12.35 -25.98
C GLU A 140 9.55 -13.58 -26.33
N VAL A 141 8.23 -13.47 -26.15
CA VAL A 141 7.26 -14.49 -26.57
C VAL A 141 7.07 -14.47 -28.09
N LEU A 142 7.03 -13.29 -28.71
CA LEU A 142 6.97 -13.17 -30.18
C LEU A 142 8.29 -13.59 -30.85
N ASN A 143 9.44 -13.25 -30.27
CA ASN A 143 10.75 -13.70 -30.76
C ASN A 143 11.00 -15.21 -30.54
N GLY A 144 10.03 -15.96 -30.00
CA GLY A 144 10.11 -17.42 -29.81
C GLY A 144 11.16 -17.86 -28.77
N SER A 145 11.76 -16.92 -28.05
CA SER A 145 12.81 -17.16 -27.06
C SER A 145 12.24 -17.77 -25.77
N ARG A 146 10.96 -17.52 -25.49
CA ARG A 146 10.28 -18.00 -24.27
C ARG A 146 8.93 -18.65 -24.64
N ARG A 147 8.73 -19.92 -24.24
CA ARG A 147 7.39 -20.56 -24.28
C ARG A 147 6.45 -19.78 -23.36
N ILE A 148 5.18 -19.63 -23.75
CA ILE A 148 4.12 -19.08 -22.91
C ILE A 148 3.84 -20.06 -21.76
N ASP A 149 4.71 -20.05 -20.74
CA ASP A 149 4.33 -20.48 -19.42
C ASP A 149 3.58 -19.30 -18.79
N GLY A 150 2.33 -19.53 -18.36
CA GLY A 150 1.44 -18.47 -17.88
C GLY A 150 2.13 -17.53 -16.90
N GLY A 151 2.47 -16.32 -17.35
CA GLY A 151 3.43 -15.51 -16.58
C GLY A 151 4.15 -14.38 -17.31
N CYS A 152 3.55 -13.72 -18.31
CA CYS A 152 3.92 -12.31 -18.55
C CYS A 152 3.63 -11.57 -17.24
N SER A 153 4.68 -11.35 -16.46
CA SER A 153 4.55 -10.96 -15.06
C SER A 153 4.18 -9.49 -14.98
N ALA A 154 3.10 -9.19 -14.25
CA ALA A 154 2.75 -7.84 -13.83
C ALA A 154 3.98 -7.10 -13.28
N ASP A 155 4.09 -5.80 -13.55
CA ASP A 155 5.26 -5.00 -13.16
C ASP A 155 5.52 -5.11 -11.64
N TYR A 156 6.79 -5.38 -11.26
CA TYR A 156 7.14 -5.61 -9.86
C TYR A 156 6.78 -4.38 -9.01
N SER A 157 7.12 -3.19 -9.46
CA SER A 157 6.80 -1.94 -8.76
C SER A 157 5.29 -1.77 -8.57
N GLU A 158 4.47 -2.10 -9.57
CA GLU A 158 3.01 -2.02 -9.45
C GLU A 158 2.45 -3.04 -8.45
N VAL A 159 2.80 -4.33 -8.59
CA VAL A 159 2.26 -5.37 -7.71
C VAL A 159 2.71 -5.17 -6.27
N VAL A 160 3.98 -4.88 -6.06
CA VAL A 160 4.52 -4.67 -4.71
C VAL A 160 3.88 -3.44 -4.06
N THR A 161 3.69 -2.35 -4.81
CA THR A 161 2.99 -1.17 -4.27
C THR A 161 1.55 -1.48 -3.87
N GLN A 162 0.80 -2.22 -4.70
CA GLN A 162 -0.58 -2.60 -4.40
C GLN A 162 -0.67 -3.54 -3.19
N THR A 163 0.21 -4.53 -3.09
CA THR A 163 0.23 -5.49 -1.97
C THR A 163 0.53 -4.83 -0.63
N PHE A 164 1.52 -3.92 -0.57
CA PHE A 164 1.80 -3.16 0.64
C PHE A 164 0.68 -2.18 0.98
N THR A 165 0.05 -1.57 -0.02
CA THR A 165 -1.12 -0.70 0.19
C THR A 165 -2.30 -1.46 0.78
N ALA A 166 -2.57 -2.68 0.32
CA ALA A 166 -3.65 -3.52 0.82
C ALA A 166 -3.37 -4.15 2.19
N ALA A 167 -2.10 -4.42 2.51
CA ALA A 167 -1.70 -4.99 3.79
C ALA A 167 -1.62 -3.95 4.91
N SER A 168 -1.24 -2.70 4.60
CA SER A 168 -1.09 -1.64 5.60
C SER A 168 -2.46 -1.10 6.05
N ASN A 169 -2.55 -0.74 7.33
CA ASN A 169 -3.74 -0.15 7.92
C ASN A 169 -3.35 1.07 8.75
N ASN A 170 -4.32 1.93 9.05
CA ASN A 170 -4.08 3.09 9.90
C ASN A 170 -4.40 2.76 11.37
N PHE A 171 -3.48 2.08 12.06
CA PHE A 171 -3.69 1.70 13.46
C PHE A 171 -3.61 2.89 14.42
N GLU A 172 -2.86 3.93 14.07
CA GLU A 172 -2.77 5.17 14.85
C GLU A 172 -4.14 5.86 14.92
N LEU A 173 -4.86 5.91 13.80
CA LEU A 173 -6.24 6.39 13.78
C LEU A 173 -7.16 5.48 14.60
N SER A 174 -7.00 4.16 14.50
CA SER A 174 -7.78 3.20 15.30
C SER A 174 -7.58 3.42 16.81
N LEU A 175 -6.33 3.62 17.24
CA LEU A 175 -5.99 3.94 18.62
C LEU A 175 -6.60 5.27 19.07
N ALA A 176 -6.49 6.32 18.26
CA ALA A 176 -7.07 7.63 18.57
C ALA A 176 -8.59 7.54 18.79
N ILE A 177 -9.30 6.78 17.95
CA ILE A 177 -10.73 6.54 18.09
C ILE A 177 -11.03 5.69 19.32
N ALA A 178 -10.25 4.64 19.58
CA ALA A 178 -10.44 3.77 20.74
C ALA A 178 -10.31 4.57 22.05
N ILE A 179 -9.30 5.45 22.14
CA ILE A 179 -9.12 6.37 23.26
C ILE A 179 -10.29 7.33 23.37
N ALA A 180 -10.73 7.93 22.26
CA ALA A 180 -11.80 8.93 22.26
C ALA A 180 -13.17 8.35 22.66
N VAL A 181 -13.45 7.10 22.28
CA VAL A 181 -14.76 6.47 22.49
C VAL A 181 -14.82 5.67 23.78
N PHE A 182 -13.81 4.85 24.05
CA PHE A 182 -13.80 3.92 25.19
C PHE A 182 -12.98 4.44 26.36
N GLY A 183 -12.26 5.55 26.19
CA GLY A 183 -11.33 6.06 27.16
C GLY A 183 -10.00 5.32 27.11
N SER A 184 -8.97 6.00 27.61
CA SER A 184 -7.59 5.56 27.46
C SER A 184 -7.20 4.37 28.36
N GLY A 185 -7.95 4.13 29.44
CA GLY A 185 -7.76 2.99 30.34
C GLY A 185 -8.55 1.73 29.98
N SER A 186 -9.22 1.71 28.83
CA SER A 186 -10.05 0.57 28.42
C SER A 186 -9.21 -0.55 27.77
N ASN A 187 -9.64 -1.80 27.92
CA ASN A 187 -8.98 -2.96 27.29
C ASN A 187 -8.94 -2.84 25.76
N GLN A 188 -9.94 -2.16 25.17
CA GLN A 188 -10.02 -1.87 23.75
C GLN A 188 -8.91 -0.90 23.30
N SER A 189 -8.68 0.17 24.07
CA SER A 189 -7.59 1.11 23.80
C SER A 189 -6.22 0.46 23.96
N ILE A 190 -6.06 -0.42 24.96
CA ILE A 190 -4.82 -1.18 25.16
C ILE A 190 -4.59 -2.16 24.01
N ALA A 191 -5.64 -2.82 23.51
CA ALA A 191 -5.52 -3.68 22.34
C ALA A 191 -5.08 -2.92 21.08
N ALA A 192 -5.57 -1.69 20.90
CA ALA A 192 -5.26 -0.87 19.73
C ALA A 192 -3.79 -0.37 19.71
N THR A 193 -3.14 -0.17 20.86
CA THR A 193 -1.73 0.26 20.90
C THR A 193 -0.76 -0.79 20.36
N PHE A 194 -1.16 -2.07 20.33
CA PHE A 194 -0.34 -3.13 19.75
C PHE A 194 -0.24 -3.07 18.22
N GLY A 195 -1.17 -2.38 17.57
CA GLY A 195 -1.24 -2.25 16.11
C GLY A 195 0.05 -1.67 15.50
N PRO A 196 0.40 -0.41 15.78
CA PRO A 196 1.60 0.24 15.22
C PRO A 196 2.89 -0.51 15.56
N LEU A 197 2.88 -1.09 16.76
CA LEU A 197 3.94 -1.88 17.36
C LEU A 197 4.28 -3.13 16.54
N LEU A 198 3.25 -3.80 16.01
CA LEU A 198 3.38 -4.99 15.19
C LEU A 198 3.46 -4.68 13.70
N GLU A 199 2.72 -3.67 13.24
CA GLU A 199 2.65 -3.30 11.83
C GLU A 199 4.04 -3.03 11.27
N VAL A 200 4.82 -2.15 11.92
CA VAL A 200 6.12 -1.73 11.39
C VAL A 200 7.10 -2.91 11.24
N PRO A 201 7.33 -3.78 12.25
CA PRO A 201 8.19 -4.95 12.08
C PRO A 201 7.67 -5.96 11.04
N ILE A 202 6.35 -6.22 11.00
CA ILE A 202 5.77 -7.21 10.08
C ILE A 202 5.87 -6.72 8.63
N LEU A 203 5.56 -5.45 8.36
CA LEU A 203 5.69 -4.89 7.02
C LEU A 203 7.16 -4.86 6.57
N LEU A 204 8.10 -4.58 7.49
CA LEU A 204 9.53 -4.66 7.19
C LEU A 204 9.95 -6.10 6.84
N LEU A 205 9.46 -7.09 7.58
CA LEU A 205 9.71 -8.50 7.28
C LEU A 205 9.12 -8.90 5.93
N LEU A 206 7.89 -8.47 5.62
CA LEU A 206 7.27 -8.71 4.32
C LEU A 206 8.03 -8.01 3.18
N CYS A 207 8.68 -6.88 3.43
CA CYS A 207 9.58 -6.24 2.46
C CYS A 207 10.77 -7.13 2.11
N PHE A 208 11.38 -7.78 3.10
CA PHE A 208 12.41 -8.79 2.84
C PHE A 208 11.86 -9.99 2.06
N VAL A 209 10.65 -10.46 2.37
CA VAL A 209 9.98 -11.53 1.61
C VAL A 209 9.76 -11.11 0.14
N ALA A 210 9.33 -9.87 -0.09
CA ALA A 210 9.17 -9.32 -1.44
C ALA A 210 10.49 -9.30 -2.22
N GLN A 211 11.60 -8.94 -1.56
CA GLN A 211 12.94 -8.98 -2.16
C GLN A 211 13.39 -10.42 -2.48
N ILE A 212 13.09 -11.39 -1.62
CA ILE A 212 13.36 -12.81 -1.88
C ILE A 212 12.56 -13.27 -3.11
N PHE A 213 11.29 -12.89 -3.21
CA PHE A 213 10.45 -13.22 -4.36
C PHE A 213 10.98 -12.56 -5.65
N LYS A 214 11.49 -11.33 -5.56
CA LYS A 214 12.17 -10.66 -6.68
C LYS A 214 13.34 -11.49 -7.21
N ALA A 215 14.19 -11.98 -6.31
CA ALA A 215 15.35 -12.80 -6.67
C ALA A 215 14.96 -14.20 -7.16
N HIS A 216 13.99 -14.84 -6.52
CA HIS A 216 13.58 -16.22 -6.82
C HIS A 216 12.82 -16.33 -8.15
N TYR A 217 11.92 -15.39 -8.44
CA TYR A 217 11.11 -15.42 -9.68
C TYR A 217 11.72 -14.62 -10.83
N GLY A 218 12.94 -14.08 -10.68
CA GLY A 218 13.56 -13.22 -11.68
C GLY A 218 12.70 -11.99 -12.04
N TRP A 219 11.88 -11.54 -11.10
CA TRP A 219 10.82 -10.57 -11.33
C TRP A 219 11.44 -9.17 -11.46
N ARG A 220 11.46 -8.62 -12.68
CA ARG A 220 12.06 -7.33 -12.99
C ARG A 220 10.99 -6.36 -13.48
N ASP A 221 11.23 -5.08 -13.24
CA ASP A 221 10.39 -4.01 -13.76
C ASP A 221 10.50 -3.97 -15.29
N ILE A 222 9.36 -3.81 -15.97
CA ILE A 222 9.33 -3.70 -17.43
C ILE A 222 9.79 -2.28 -17.79
N PRO A 223 10.85 -2.10 -18.60
CA PRO A 223 11.27 -0.76 -18.97
C PRO A 223 10.14 -0.04 -19.71
N PRO A 224 9.94 1.28 -19.48
CA PRO A 224 8.92 2.04 -20.19
C PRO A 224 9.17 1.94 -21.68
N CYS A 225 8.12 1.61 -22.46
CA CYS A 225 8.17 1.64 -23.91
C CYS A 225 8.66 3.02 -24.37
N ASN A 226 9.89 3.08 -24.87
CA ASN A 226 10.39 4.29 -25.50
C ASN A 226 9.88 4.27 -26.94
N ILE A 227 8.59 4.59 -27.11
CA ILE A 227 7.99 4.75 -28.43
C ILE A 227 8.59 6.04 -29.00
N LYS A 228 9.65 5.88 -29.80
CA LYS A 228 10.22 6.96 -30.62
C LYS A 228 9.37 7.21 -31.85
#